data_AF-A0A804N794-F1
#
_entry.id   AF-A0A804N794-F1
#
_cell.length_a   1.000
_cell.length_b   1.000
_cell.length_c   1.000
_cell.angle_alpha   90.00
_cell.angle_beta   90.00
_cell.angle_gamma   90.00
#
_symmetry.space_group_name_H-M   'P 1'
#
loop_
_entity.id
_entity.type
_entity.pdbx_description
1 polymer ?
#
loop_
_entity_poly.entity_id
_entity_poly.type
_entity_poly.pdbx_seq_one_letter_code
_entity_poly.pdbx_strand_id
1 'polypeptide(L)'
;MNTVASLPLAPRLLIKPSLACFSRKDVGRYGGIKVYAVLREDGAEFARNNNLEALFQVDDPGPRAPVKKFLDVNEALEVVRFDIQYCDWRARQDLLTIMLLHSKVVEVLNPLAREFKSIGTLRKELAELQQELEKAHNQQVHLSEARVSSALDKLAHMETLVSAPSTAEPPTSSSLSATASSTARVRAKNKQPRRRLDVSGPVKPYNPSLKNFWYPVAFSSDLKAPDTMVPIDCFEEQWVIFRGKDGRPGCVQNTCAHRACPLHLGSVNEGRIQCPYHGWEYSTDGKCEKMPSTKMLDVRIQSLPCFEQEGMVWIWPGDDPPKATIPSLLPPSGFTVHAEIVMELPVEHGLLLDNLLDLAHAPFTHTSTFAKGWSVPSLVKFLTPASGLQGYWDPYPIDMEFRPPCMVLSTIGISKPGKLQGKSTRQCSTHLHQLHVCLPSSRNKTRLLYRMSLDFAPWLKHVPLMHLLWSHFAEKVLNEDLRLVLGQQEGMIDGANVWNWPVSYDKLGIRYRLWRDAVERGADDRLPFSSTQAESLS
;
A
#
# COMPACT_ATOMS: atom_id res chain seq x y z
N MET A 1 -38.45 -34.13 -14.24
CA MET A 1 -37.20 -34.31 -15.02
C MET A 1 -36.29 -33.14 -14.72
N ASN A 2 -35.05 -33.47 -14.40
CA ASN A 2 -33.96 -32.63 -13.89
C ASN A 2 -33.61 -31.45 -14.82
N THR A 3 -33.20 -30.31 -14.26
CA THR A 3 -31.76 -30.00 -14.06
C THR A 3 -31.59 -28.71 -13.25
N VAL A 4 -30.97 -28.87 -12.08
CA VAL A 4 -30.37 -27.82 -11.26
C VAL A 4 -28.99 -27.51 -11.84
N ALA A 5 -28.67 -26.23 -12.07
CA ALA A 5 -27.31 -25.79 -12.33
C ALA A 5 -27.04 -24.47 -11.60
N SER A 6 -26.65 -24.58 -10.33
CA SER A 6 -25.79 -23.58 -9.68
C SER A 6 -24.92 -24.30 -8.65
N LEU A 7 -23.65 -24.46 -9.00
CA LEU A 7 -22.57 -24.88 -8.10
C LEU A 7 -21.52 -23.75 -8.13
N PRO A 8 -21.26 -23.04 -7.02
CA PRO A 8 -20.01 -22.31 -6.89
C PRO A 8 -18.94 -23.34 -6.52
N LEU A 9 -18.04 -23.64 -7.46
CA LEU A 9 -16.93 -24.55 -7.27
C LEU A 9 -15.78 -23.83 -6.58
N ALA A 10 -15.58 -24.11 -5.29
CA ALA A 10 -14.33 -23.80 -4.61
C ALA A 10 -13.16 -24.55 -5.26
N PRO A 11 -11.94 -23.98 -5.31
CA PRO A 11 -10.75 -24.68 -5.80
C PRO A 11 -10.49 -25.93 -4.93
N ARG A 12 -10.44 -27.11 -5.56
CA ARG A 12 -10.08 -28.35 -4.87
C ARG A 12 -8.55 -28.48 -4.84
N LEU A 13 -7.97 -28.46 -3.65
CA LEU A 13 -6.58 -28.83 -3.43
C LEU A 13 -6.40 -30.35 -3.52
N LEU A 14 -5.40 -30.79 -4.28
CA LEU A 14 -5.01 -32.21 -4.41
C LEU A 14 -3.61 -32.38 -3.81
N ILE A 15 -3.49 -33.28 -2.83
CA ILE A 15 -2.23 -33.56 -2.14
C ILE A 15 -1.85 -35.03 -2.40
N LYS A 16 -0.63 -35.27 -2.89
CA LYS A 16 -0.10 -36.62 -3.12
C LYS A 16 1.19 -36.83 -2.34
N PRO A 17 1.28 -37.83 -1.45
CA PRO A 17 2.56 -38.24 -0.87
C PRO A 17 3.44 -38.91 -1.96
N SER A 18 4.72 -38.55 -2.05
CA SER A 18 5.65 -39.27 -2.94
C SER A 18 6.10 -40.57 -2.27
N LEU A 19 5.79 -41.72 -2.85
CA LEU A 19 6.33 -43.02 -2.40
C LEU A 19 7.73 -43.25 -2.99
N ALA A 20 8.59 -43.81 -2.14
CA ALA A 20 10.04 -44.00 -2.23
C ALA A 20 10.65 -44.25 -3.62
N CYS A 21 11.77 -43.58 -3.91
CA CYS A 21 12.73 -44.00 -4.92
C CYS A 21 14.11 -44.19 -4.26
N PHE A 22 14.50 -45.45 -4.05
CA PHE A 22 15.87 -45.78 -3.62
C PHE A 22 16.82 -45.62 -4.81
N SER A 23 17.60 -44.54 -4.83
CA SER A 23 18.74 -44.41 -5.74
C SER A 23 20.02 -44.87 -5.03
N ARG A 24 20.75 -45.77 -5.68
CA ARG A 24 22.11 -46.21 -5.26
C ARG A 24 23.08 -45.04 -5.35
N LYS A 25 23.33 -44.38 -4.22
CA LYS A 25 24.62 -43.78 -3.77
C LYS A 25 24.34 -42.87 -2.55
N ASP A 26 24.49 -43.45 -1.37
CA ASP A 26 24.89 -42.86 -0.07
C ASP A 26 24.38 -41.49 0.41
N VAL A 27 23.22 -41.00 -0.05
CA VAL A 27 22.36 -40.10 0.74
C VAL A 27 20.90 -40.49 0.47
N GLY A 28 20.27 -41.16 1.42
CA GLY A 28 18.85 -41.53 1.31
C GLY A 28 17.99 -40.27 1.30
N ARG A 29 17.34 -39.97 0.16
CA ARG A 29 16.24 -38.99 0.12
C ARG A 29 15.02 -39.63 0.77
N TYR A 30 14.66 -39.16 1.96
CA TYR A 30 13.39 -39.51 2.59
C TYR A 30 12.26 -38.69 1.94
N GLY A 31 11.04 -39.24 1.91
CA GLY A 31 9.95 -38.76 1.05
C GLY A 31 9.58 -37.28 1.24
N GLY A 32 9.24 -36.59 0.15
CA GLY A 32 8.82 -35.19 0.15
C GLY A 32 7.31 -34.98 0.04
N ILE A 33 6.86 -33.75 0.28
CA ILE A 33 5.45 -33.33 0.16
C ILE A 33 5.29 -32.40 -1.04
N LYS A 34 4.30 -32.70 -1.89
CA LYS A 34 3.91 -31.89 -3.05
C LYS A 34 2.45 -31.47 -2.91
N VAL A 35 2.20 -30.16 -2.98
CA VAL A 35 0.86 -29.56 -2.91
C VAL A 35 0.53 -28.95 -4.27
N TYR A 36 -0.63 -29.32 -4.84
CA TYR A 36 -1.08 -28.84 -6.13
C TYR A 36 -2.32 -27.95 -6.00
N ALA A 37 -2.39 -26.90 -6.81
CA ALA A 37 -3.62 -26.14 -7.04
C ALA A 37 -4.24 -26.54 -8.38
N VAL A 38 -5.56 -26.67 -8.42
CA VAL A 38 -6.31 -26.77 -9.69
C VAL A 38 -6.77 -25.37 -10.06
N LEU A 39 -6.13 -24.75 -11.05
CA LEU A 39 -6.64 -23.56 -11.71
C LEU A 39 -7.78 -23.97 -12.64
N ARG A 40 -8.99 -23.47 -12.38
CA ARG A 40 -10.10 -23.55 -13.35
C ARG A 40 -10.13 -22.24 -14.12
N GLU A 41 -9.87 -22.29 -15.41
CA GLU A 41 -10.26 -21.20 -16.33
C GLU A 41 -11.72 -21.37 -16.70
N ASP A 42 -12.48 -20.28 -16.61
CA ASP A 42 -13.88 -20.23 -16.98
C ASP A 42 -14.05 -20.44 -18.49
N GLY A 43 -14.75 -21.52 -18.88
CA GLY A 43 -15.37 -21.62 -20.21
C GLY A 43 -14.86 -22.68 -21.20
N ALA A 44 -13.99 -23.62 -20.82
CA ALA A 44 -13.57 -24.71 -21.73
C ALA A 44 -14.16 -26.07 -21.33
N GLU A 45 -14.79 -26.75 -22.29
CA GLU A 45 -15.19 -28.17 -22.18
C GLU A 45 -14.03 -29.05 -21.74
N PHE A 46 -14.37 -30.14 -21.05
CA PHE A 46 -13.50 -31.13 -20.40
C PHE A 46 -12.42 -31.72 -21.33
N ALA A 47 -11.35 -30.97 -21.60
CA ALA A 47 -10.14 -31.50 -22.22
C ALA A 47 -9.36 -32.30 -21.17
N ARG A 48 -9.08 -33.57 -21.50
CA ARG A 48 -8.49 -34.62 -20.64
C ARG A 48 -7.06 -34.39 -20.14
N ASN A 49 -6.55 -33.16 -20.04
CA ASN A 49 -5.21 -32.89 -19.50
C ASN A 49 -5.28 -32.03 -18.23
N ASN A 50 -5.00 -32.68 -17.10
CA ASN A 50 -4.84 -32.07 -15.79
C ASN A 50 -3.59 -31.17 -15.77
N ASN A 51 -3.72 -29.87 -16.04
CA ASN A 51 -2.68 -28.89 -15.73
C ASN A 51 -2.66 -28.63 -14.22
N LEU A 52 -2.04 -29.55 -13.47
CA LEU A 52 -1.77 -29.41 -12.04
C LEU A 52 -0.43 -28.70 -11.86
N GLU A 53 -0.44 -27.46 -11.40
CA GLU A 53 0.78 -26.75 -11.02
C GLU A 53 1.05 -26.93 -9.52
N ALA A 54 2.29 -27.26 -9.16
CA ALA A 54 2.67 -27.45 -7.77
C ALA A 54 2.87 -26.08 -7.13
N LEU A 55 2.06 -25.75 -6.12
CA LEU A 55 2.19 -24.50 -5.35
C LEU A 55 3.53 -24.46 -4.60
N PHE A 56 3.99 -25.62 -4.10
CA PHE A 56 5.34 -25.79 -3.54
C PHE A 56 5.70 -27.28 -3.44
N GLN A 57 7.00 -27.58 -3.58
CA GLN A 57 7.61 -28.90 -3.36
C GLN A 57 8.66 -28.79 -2.26
N VAL A 58 8.63 -29.73 -1.31
CA VAL A 58 9.62 -29.78 -0.22
C VAL A 58 10.08 -31.22 -0.03
N ASP A 59 11.40 -31.42 -0.15
CA ASP A 59 12.03 -32.71 0.09
C ASP A 59 12.38 -32.82 1.59
N ASP A 60 12.17 -33.99 2.21
CA ASP A 60 12.55 -34.23 3.62
C ASP A 60 14.08 -34.26 3.74
N PRO A 61 14.69 -33.39 4.57
CA PRO A 61 16.14 -33.35 4.74
C PRO A 61 16.72 -34.62 5.41
N GLY A 62 15.88 -35.49 5.98
CA GLY A 62 16.30 -36.76 6.58
C GLY A 62 16.93 -36.63 7.98
N PRO A 63 17.31 -37.74 8.63
CA PRO A 63 17.88 -37.72 9.97
C PRO A 63 19.33 -37.21 9.97
N ARG A 64 19.67 -36.40 10.98
CA ARG A 64 21.02 -35.84 11.19
C ARG A 64 22.00 -36.95 11.57
N ALA A 65 23.13 -37.05 10.89
CA ALA A 65 24.23 -37.94 11.32
C ALA A 65 24.89 -37.39 12.62
N PRO A 66 25.40 -38.25 13.52
CA PRO A 66 25.98 -37.81 14.77
C PRO A 66 27.22 -36.92 14.54
N VAL A 67 27.17 -35.73 15.13
CA VAL A 67 28.17 -34.67 15.00
C VAL A 67 29.32 -34.90 16.00
N LYS A 68 30.58 -34.84 15.56
CA LYS A 68 31.75 -34.93 16.46
C LYS A 68 31.82 -33.70 17.39
N LYS A 69 32.47 -33.86 18.54
CA LYS A 69 32.56 -32.84 19.61
C LYS A 69 33.25 -31.52 19.22
N PHE A 70 34.01 -31.51 18.11
CA PHE A 70 34.66 -30.34 17.54
C PHE A 70 34.42 -30.35 16.03
N LEU A 71 33.99 -29.21 15.49
CA LEU A 71 33.66 -29.00 14.08
C LEU A 71 34.64 -28.01 13.47
N ASP A 72 35.21 -28.34 12.31
CA ASP A 72 35.89 -27.35 11.45
C ASP A 72 34.86 -26.37 10.84
N VAL A 73 35.29 -25.20 10.37
CA VAL A 73 34.45 -24.12 9.80
C VAL A 73 33.56 -24.65 8.67
N ASN A 74 34.08 -25.53 7.82
CA ASN A 74 33.32 -26.13 6.73
C ASN A 74 32.23 -27.10 7.25
N GLU A 75 32.53 -27.87 8.29
CA GLU A 75 31.56 -28.78 8.90
C GLU A 75 30.47 -28.01 9.67
N ALA A 76 30.81 -26.87 10.28
CA ALA A 76 29.86 -25.97 10.92
C ALA A 76 28.92 -25.30 9.90
N LEU A 77 29.42 -24.93 8.71
CA LEU A 77 28.60 -24.40 7.62
C LEU A 77 27.61 -25.44 7.07
N GLU A 78 28.02 -26.70 6.94
CA GLU A 78 27.11 -27.78 6.54
C GLU A 78 26.05 -28.06 7.61
N VAL A 79 26.41 -27.98 8.89
CA VAL A 79 25.47 -28.04 10.02
C VAL A 79 24.42 -26.93 9.96
N VAL A 80 24.83 -25.69 9.68
CA VAL A 80 23.92 -24.54 9.53
C VAL A 80 23.02 -24.71 8.30
N ARG A 81 23.58 -25.15 7.17
CA ARG A 81 22.80 -25.41 5.94
C ARG A 81 21.70 -26.44 6.20
N PHE A 82 22.02 -27.52 6.91
CA PHE A 82 21.04 -28.52 7.31
C PHE A 82 19.97 -27.95 8.26
N ASP A 83 20.37 -27.18 9.28
CA ASP A 83 19.44 -26.54 10.21
C ASP A 83 18.46 -25.59 9.47
N ILE A 84 18.95 -24.83 8.48
CA ILE A 84 18.11 -23.96 7.63
C ILE A 84 17.13 -24.76 6.78
N GLN A 85 17.60 -25.82 6.11
CA GLN A 85 16.74 -26.70 5.29
C GLN A 85 15.66 -27.38 6.13
N TYR A 86 16.01 -27.79 7.35
CA TYR A 86 15.05 -28.37 8.29
C TYR A 86 14.03 -27.34 8.81
N CYS A 87 14.45 -26.09 9.05
CA CYS A 87 13.53 -25.02 9.44
C CYS A 87 12.54 -24.69 8.30
N ASP A 88 12.99 -24.59 7.06
CA ASP A 88 12.11 -24.39 5.89
C ASP A 88 11.13 -25.56 5.74
N TRP A 89 11.63 -26.81 5.84
CA TRP A 89 10.76 -27.99 5.80
C TRP A 89 9.70 -27.99 6.90
N ARG A 90 10.09 -27.66 8.14
CA ARG A 90 9.18 -27.64 9.28
C ARG A 90 8.14 -26.53 9.18
N ALA A 91 8.54 -25.33 8.79
CA ALA A 91 7.63 -24.19 8.62
C ALA A 91 6.55 -24.49 7.56
N ARG A 92 6.93 -25.17 6.47
CA ARG A 92 5.99 -25.59 5.42
C ARG A 92 5.04 -26.71 5.88
N GLN A 93 5.48 -27.60 6.78
CA GLN A 93 4.60 -28.57 7.43
C GLN A 93 3.57 -27.91 8.34
N ASP A 94 3.98 -26.91 9.12
CA ASP A 94 3.09 -26.20 10.02
C ASP A 94 2.03 -25.42 9.22
N LEU A 95 2.45 -24.76 8.13
CA LEU A 95 1.52 -24.10 7.20
C LEU A 95 0.52 -25.09 6.58
N LEU A 96 0.98 -26.25 6.12
CA LEU A 96 0.10 -27.30 5.57
C LEU A 96 -0.92 -27.81 6.60
N THR A 97 -0.48 -27.94 7.86
CA THR A 97 -1.37 -28.35 8.96
C THR A 97 -2.49 -27.32 9.17
N ILE A 98 -2.15 -26.03 9.19
CA ILE A 98 -3.12 -24.93 9.31
C ILE A 98 -4.09 -24.91 8.12
N MET A 99 -3.58 -25.06 6.89
CA MET A 99 -4.40 -25.10 5.68
C MET A 99 -5.40 -26.26 5.70
N LEU A 100 -4.98 -27.46 6.10
CA LEU A 100 -5.85 -28.64 6.21
C LEU A 100 -6.95 -28.45 7.26
N LEU A 101 -6.61 -27.88 8.42
CA LEU A 101 -7.58 -27.57 9.47
C LEU A 101 -8.59 -26.52 8.99
N HIS A 102 -8.13 -25.50 8.26
CA HIS A 102 -9.01 -24.51 7.66
C HIS A 102 -9.97 -25.13 6.62
N SER A 103 -9.49 -26.02 5.75
CA SER A 103 -10.36 -26.74 4.81
C SER A 103 -11.43 -27.57 5.51
N LYS A 104 -11.09 -28.27 6.61
CA LYS A 104 -12.08 -29.00 7.42
C LYS A 104 -13.13 -28.06 8.04
N VAL A 105 -12.73 -26.87 8.49
CA VAL A 105 -13.67 -25.85 8.97
C VAL A 105 -14.65 -25.45 7.86
N VAL A 106 -14.16 -25.21 6.64
CA VAL A 106 -15.00 -24.89 5.48
C VAL A 106 -15.97 -26.04 5.15
N GLU A 107 -15.51 -27.30 5.22
CA GLU A 107 -16.37 -28.48 5.03
C GLU A 107 -17.46 -28.62 6.11
N VAL A 108 -17.10 -28.41 7.39
CA VAL A 108 -18.06 -28.45 8.50
C VAL A 108 -19.08 -27.31 8.41
N LEU A 109 -18.65 -26.13 7.94
CA LEU A 109 -19.52 -24.96 7.79
C LEU A 109 -20.34 -24.96 6.49
N ASN A 110 -20.13 -25.95 5.60
CA ASN A 110 -20.81 -26.07 4.32
C ASN A 110 -22.34 -26.11 4.50
N PRO A 111 -23.11 -25.21 3.84
CA PRO A 111 -24.57 -25.14 3.96
C PRO A 111 -25.29 -26.47 3.67
N LEU A 112 -24.78 -27.29 2.75
CA LEU A 112 -25.38 -28.59 2.42
C LEU A 112 -25.17 -29.64 3.51
N ALA A 113 -24.07 -29.55 4.29
CA ALA A 113 -23.83 -30.44 5.42
C ALA A 113 -24.74 -30.13 6.62
N ARG A 114 -25.30 -28.92 6.70
CA ARG A 114 -26.24 -28.49 7.76
C ARG A 114 -27.58 -29.20 7.69
N GLU A 115 -27.96 -29.73 6.52
CA GLU A 115 -29.23 -30.46 6.33
C GLU A 115 -29.17 -31.91 6.87
N PHE A 116 -27.97 -32.46 7.06
CA PHE A 116 -27.76 -33.88 7.44
C PHE A 116 -27.09 -34.09 8.80
N LYS A 117 -26.63 -33.02 9.48
CA LYS A 117 -25.97 -33.10 10.80
C LYS A 117 -26.75 -32.34 11.86
N SER A 118 -26.83 -32.91 13.07
CA SER A 118 -27.47 -32.23 14.20
C SER A 118 -26.64 -31.02 14.68
N ILE A 119 -27.31 -29.99 15.20
CA ILE A 119 -26.66 -28.78 15.74
C ILE A 119 -25.65 -29.14 16.86
N GLY A 120 -25.96 -30.15 17.69
CA GLY A 120 -25.05 -30.63 18.74
C GLY A 120 -23.78 -31.25 18.17
N THR A 121 -23.88 -32.00 17.08
CA THR A 121 -22.73 -32.61 16.38
C THR A 121 -21.84 -31.54 15.75
N LEU A 122 -22.43 -30.55 15.06
CA LEU A 122 -21.69 -29.45 14.44
C LEU A 122 -20.94 -28.60 15.47
N ARG A 123 -21.57 -28.32 16.61
CA ARG A 123 -20.94 -27.55 17.70
C ARG A 123 -19.74 -28.29 18.31
N LYS A 124 -19.83 -29.62 18.43
CA LYS A 124 -18.72 -30.45 18.91
C LYS A 124 -17.56 -30.48 17.90
N GLU A 125 -17.83 -30.71 16.63
CA GLU A 125 -16.81 -30.73 15.57
C GLU A 125 -16.09 -29.37 15.43
N LEU A 126 -16.83 -28.25 15.53
CA LEU A 126 -16.22 -26.92 15.50
C LEU A 126 -15.37 -26.62 16.74
N ALA A 127 -15.78 -27.07 17.93
CA ALA A 127 -14.99 -26.89 19.14
C ALA A 127 -13.68 -27.71 19.11
N GLU A 128 -13.72 -28.94 18.59
CA GLU A 128 -12.53 -29.77 18.38
C GLU A 128 -11.59 -29.13 17.33
N LEU A 129 -12.12 -28.66 16.20
CA LEU A 129 -11.33 -27.95 15.19
C LEU A 129 -10.73 -26.63 15.70
N GLN A 130 -11.46 -25.89 16.54
CA GLN A 130 -10.95 -24.68 17.17
C GLN A 130 -9.74 -25.00 18.06
N GLN A 131 -9.82 -26.07 18.85
CA GLN A 131 -8.71 -26.51 19.70
C GLN A 131 -7.50 -27.00 18.87
N GLU A 132 -7.74 -27.74 17.78
CA GLU A 132 -6.68 -28.19 16.87
C GLU A 132 -6.00 -27.01 16.15
N LEU A 133 -6.78 -26.01 15.71
CA LEU A 133 -6.27 -24.81 15.05
C LEU A 133 -5.47 -23.93 16.00
N GLU A 134 -5.95 -23.77 17.24
CA GLU A 134 -5.24 -23.04 18.30
C GLU A 134 -3.92 -23.75 18.65
N LYS A 135 -3.91 -25.08 18.72
CA LYS A 135 -2.69 -25.86 18.92
C LYS A 135 -1.70 -25.73 17.76
N ALA A 136 -2.18 -25.74 16.52
CA ALA A 136 -1.34 -25.56 15.33
C ALA A 136 -0.70 -24.15 15.31
N HIS A 137 -1.50 -23.09 15.53
CA HIS A 137 -0.99 -21.72 15.60
C HIS A 137 -0.08 -21.49 16.80
N ASN A 138 -0.52 -21.82 18.02
CA ASN A 138 0.19 -21.42 19.24
C ASN A 138 1.34 -22.37 19.61
N GLN A 139 1.30 -23.66 19.26
CA GLN A 139 2.40 -24.57 19.62
C GLN A 139 3.35 -24.80 18.47
N GLN A 140 2.86 -25.01 17.25
CA GLN A 140 3.75 -25.40 16.14
C GLN A 140 4.45 -24.20 15.50
N VAL A 141 3.71 -23.11 15.23
CA VAL A 141 4.31 -21.89 14.65
C VAL A 141 5.29 -21.23 15.63
N HIS A 142 4.96 -21.14 16.92
CA HIS A 142 5.89 -20.61 17.93
C HIS A 142 7.14 -21.48 18.13
N LEU A 143 7.04 -22.81 17.99
CA LEU A 143 8.22 -23.68 18.01
C LEU A 143 9.12 -23.45 16.78
N SER A 144 8.52 -23.22 15.61
CA SER A 144 9.26 -22.87 14.39
C SER A 144 9.91 -21.49 14.48
N GLU A 145 9.22 -20.49 15.04
CA GLU A 145 9.75 -19.17 15.35
C GLU A 145 10.93 -19.22 16.33
N ALA A 146 10.79 -19.95 17.44
CA ALA A 146 11.86 -20.14 18.43
C ALA A 146 13.09 -20.85 17.83
N ARG A 147 12.88 -21.81 16.91
CA ARG A 147 13.98 -22.50 16.20
C ARG A 147 14.70 -21.58 15.23
N VAL A 148 13.97 -20.71 14.51
CA VAL A 148 14.56 -19.68 13.65
C VAL A 148 15.39 -18.70 14.49
N SER A 149 14.87 -18.23 15.63
CA SER A 149 15.62 -17.37 16.56
C SER A 149 16.91 -18.04 17.02
N SER A 150 16.85 -19.32 17.43
CA SER A 150 18.04 -20.08 17.83
C SER A 150 19.05 -20.28 16.69
N ALA A 151 18.59 -20.43 15.45
CA ALA A 151 19.48 -20.51 14.28
C ALA A 151 20.16 -19.17 13.98
N LEU A 152 19.45 -18.05 14.15
CA LEU A 152 20.02 -16.70 14.04
C LEU A 152 21.09 -16.44 15.09
N ASP A 153 20.85 -16.86 16.35
CA ASP A 153 21.83 -16.71 17.44
C ASP A 153 23.12 -17.51 17.15
N LYS A 154 22.99 -18.72 16.59
CA LYS A 154 24.16 -19.54 16.17
C LYS A 154 24.93 -18.89 15.03
N LEU A 155 24.23 -18.32 14.04
CA LEU A 155 24.85 -17.60 12.91
C LEU A 155 25.62 -16.37 13.39
N ALA A 156 25.03 -15.59 14.30
CA ALA A 156 25.68 -14.44 14.92
C ALA A 156 26.94 -14.86 15.70
N HIS A 157 26.88 -15.97 16.45
CA HIS A 157 28.05 -16.50 17.14
C HIS A 157 29.16 -16.94 16.17
N MET A 158 28.82 -17.59 15.06
CA MET A 158 29.81 -17.98 14.03
C MET A 158 30.44 -16.76 13.36
N GLU A 159 29.67 -15.71 13.09
CA GLU A 159 30.17 -14.45 12.55
C GLU A 159 31.22 -13.80 13.48
N THR A 160 31.00 -13.88 14.81
CA THR A 160 31.99 -13.40 15.79
C THR A 160 33.28 -14.23 15.82
N LEU A 161 33.19 -15.55 15.59
CA LEU A 161 34.35 -16.44 15.55
C LEU A 161 35.18 -16.25 14.27
N VAL A 162 34.54 -15.96 13.14
CA VAL A 162 35.21 -15.68 11.85
C VAL A 162 35.80 -14.27 11.81
N SER A 163 35.23 -13.32 12.55
CA SER A 163 35.65 -11.91 12.56
C SER A 163 36.71 -11.57 13.62
N ALA A 164 37.15 -12.52 14.44
CA ALA A 164 38.14 -12.30 15.49
C ALA A 164 39.58 -12.23 14.94
N PRO A 165 40.35 -11.13 15.14
CA PRO A 165 41.78 -11.08 14.85
C PRO A 165 42.57 -11.87 15.90
N SER A 166 43.56 -12.66 15.48
CA SER A 166 44.55 -13.27 16.37
C SER A 166 45.45 -12.20 17.00
N THR A 167 45.13 -11.77 18.22
CA THR A 167 46.09 -11.28 19.22
C THR A 167 45.45 -11.40 20.60
N ALA A 168 46.04 -12.24 21.46
CA ALA A 168 45.65 -12.41 22.85
C ALA A 168 46.62 -11.63 23.76
N GLU A 169 46.10 -10.78 24.65
CA GLU A 169 46.72 -10.45 25.93
C GLU A 169 45.63 -10.34 27.03
N PRO A 170 45.94 -10.67 28.30
CA PRO A 170 44.93 -10.97 29.32
C PRO A 170 44.47 -9.73 30.12
N PRO A 171 43.33 -9.80 30.83
CA PRO A 171 42.76 -8.63 31.51
C PRO A 171 43.33 -8.47 32.93
N THR A 172 43.80 -7.26 33.25
CA THR A 172 43.99 -6.80 34.63
C THR A 172 42.71 -6.17 35.16
N SER A 173 42.31 -6.62 36.34
CA SER A 173 41.21 -6.12 37.13
C SER A 173 41.51 -4.72 37.70
N SER A 174 40.52 -3.82 37.66
CA SER A 174 40.43 -2.75 38.65
C SER A 174 38.99 -2.26 38.81
N SER A 175 38.63 -2.11 40.08
CA SER A 175 37.34 -1.89 40.70
C SER A 175 36.65 -0.56 40.41
N LEU A 176 35.31 -0.63 40.55
CA LEU A 176 34.32 0.44 40.67
C LEU A 176 34.77 1.66 41.51
N SER A 177 34.39 2.85 41.05
CA SER A 177 34.01 3.96 41.92
C SER A 177 32.92 4.79 41.25
N ALA A 178 31.76 4.85 41.90
CA ALA A 178 30.64 5.69 41.52
C ALA A 178 30.92 7.12 42.01
N THR A 179 30.78 8.12 41.13
CA THR A 179 30.75 9.53 41.53
C THR A 179 29.41 10.13 41.12
N ALA A 180 28.71 10.66 42.13
CA ALA A 180 27.36 11.19 42.05
C ALA A 180 27.27 12.42 41.15
N SER A 181 26.29 12.42 40.25
CA SER A 181 25.93 13.56 39.40
C SER A 181 25.05 14.54 40.19
N SER A 182 25.44 15.80 40.21
CA SER A 182 24.70 16.90 40.83
C SER A 182 23.42 17.21 40.05
N THR A 183 22.28 17.10 40.73
CA THR A 183 20.95 17.42 40.20
C THR A 183 20.72 18.93 40.13
N ALA A 184 20.91 19.53 38.94
CA ALA A 184 20.40 20.86 38.65
C ALA A 184 18.89 20.78 38.35
N ARG A 185 18.06 21.25 39.29
CA ARG A 185 16.60 21.43 39.11
C ARG A 185 16.33 22.46 38.00
N VAL A 186 16.01 21.99 36.80
CA VAL A 186 15.37 22.83 35.77
C VAL A 186 13.91 23.03 36.17
N ARG A 187 13.57 24.26 36.53
CA ARG A 187 12.22 24.72 36.84
C ARG A 187 11.34 24.54 35.61
N ALA A 188 10.45 23.55 35.63
CA ALA A 188 9.45 23.34 34.59
C ALA A 188 8.56 24.58 34.49
N LYS A 189 8.69 25.33 33.39
CA LYS A 189 7.70 26.34 33.02
C LYS A 189 6.38 25.60 32.76
N ASN A 190 5.31 26.03 33.44
CA ASN A 190 3.94 25.57 33.21
C ASN A 190 3.64 25.59 31.70
N LYS A 191 3.67 24.41 31.07
CA LYS A 191 3.18 24.27 29.69
C LYS A 191 1.67 24.40 29.76
N GLN A 192 1.14 25.41 29.09
CA GLN A 192 -0.28 25.50 28.74
C GLN A 192 -0.75 24.13 28.22
N PRO A 193 -1.95 23.65 28.59
CA PRO A 193 -2.46 22.38 28.11
C PRO A 193 -2.42 22.37 26.58
N ARG A 194 -1.74 21.36 26.01
CA ARG A 194 -1.66 21.20 24.55
C ARG A 194 -3.08 21.13 24.00
N ARG A 195 -3.44 22.04 23.11
CA ARG A 195 -4.73 22.08 22.43
C ARG A 195 -4.89 20.75 21.68
N ARG A 196 -5.84 19.90 22.11
CA ARG A 196 -6.22 18.70 21.35
C ARG A 196 -6.85 19.16 20.04
N LEU A 197 -6.40 18.61 18.93
CA LEU A 197 -7.01 18.80 17.62
C LEU A 197 -7.99 17.64 17.42
N ASP A 198 -9.28 17.89 17.62
CA ASP A 198 -10.34 16.88 17.47
C ASP A 198 -10.80 16.78 16.01
N VAL A 199 -9.86 16.41 15.15
CA VAL A 199 -10.04 16.34 13.68
C VAL A 199 -10.16 14.92 13.17
N SER A 200 -9.65 13.93 13.92
CA SER A 200 -9.94 12.52 13.69
C SER A 200 -10.95 12.04 14.71
N GLY A 201 -12.16 11.77 14.24
CA GLY A 201 -13.21 11.05 14.93
C GLY A 201 -13.78 9.99 13.98
N PRO A 202 -14.93 9.36 14.29
CA PRO A 202 -15.54 8.39 13.38
C PRO A 202 -15.71 9.01 12.00
N VAL A 203 -15.43 8.23 10.95
CA VAL A 203 -15.36 8.71 9.57
C VAL A 203 -16.63 9.49 9.20
N LYS A 204 -16.52 10.81 9.08
CA LYS A 204 -17.65 11.70 8.79
C LYS A 204 -17.90 11.77 7.28
N PRO A 205 -19.13 12.04 6.84
CA PRO A 205 -19.39 12.46 5.47
C PRO A 205 -18.53 13.68 5.11
N TYR A 206 -18.08 13.76 3.86
CA TYR A 206 -17.32 14.90 3.38
C TYR A 206 -18.17 16.18 3.45
N ASN A 207 -17.58 17.25 3.95
CA ASN A 207 -18.22 18.56 3.89
C ASN A 207 -18.29 19.02 2.42
N PRO A 208 -19.43 19.54 1.94
CA PRO A 208 -19.56 20.04 0.56
C PRO A 208 -18.49 21.06 0.17
N SER A 209 -18.03 21.88 1.11
CA SER A 209 -16.98 22.89 0.88
C SER A 209 -15.64 22.28 0.43
N LEU A 210 -15.36 21.02 0.79
CA LEU A 210 -14.16 20.31 0.34
C LEU A 210 -14.25 19.95 -1.15
N LYS A 211 -15.45 19.85 -1.74
CA LYS A 211 -15.62 19.59 -3.18
C LYS A 211 -15.28 20.80 -4.05
N ASN A 212 -15.26 22.02 -3.49
CA ASN A 212 -15.07 23.29 -4.22
C ASN A 212 -13.59 23.58 -4.53
N PHE A 213 -12.90 22.58 -5.09
CA PHE A 213 -11.51 22.62 -5.54
C PHE A 213 -11.35 21.82 -6.85
N TRP A 214 -10.26 22.09 -7.56
CA TRP A 214 -9.84 21.26 -8.68
C TRP A 214 -9.11 20.01 -8.18
N TYR A 215 -9.53 18.85 -8.67
CA TYR A 215 -8.96 17.55 -8.34
C TYR A 215 -8.33 16.89 -9.57
N PRO A 216 -7.05 16.51 -9.53
CA PRO A 216 -6.47 15.64 -10.54
C PRO A 216 -6.94 14.20 -10.28
N VAL A 217 -7.50 13.54 -11.29
CA VAL A 217 -8.20 12.24 -11.11
C VAL A 217 -7.69 11.10 -11.98
N ALA A 218 -7.03 11.44 -13.08
CA ALA A 218 -6.36 10.49 -13.95
C ALA A 218 -5.15 11.16 -14.61
N PHE A 219 -4.18 10.37 -15.05
CA PHE A 219 -3.15 10.87 -15.95
C PHE A 219 -3.73 10.97 -17.36
N SER A 220 -3.28 11.95 -18.14
CA SER A 220 -3.66 12.05 -19.57
C SER A 220 -3.26 10.80 -20.35
N SER A 221 -2.23 10.09 -19.89
CA SER A 221 -1.77 8.81 -20.42
C SER A 221 -2.78 7.67 -20.26
N ASP A 222 -3.68 7.76 -19.29
CA ASP A 222 -4.71 6.74 -19.03
C ASP A 222 -5.84 6.81 -20.07
N LEU A 223 -5.92 7.92 -20.83
CA LEU A 223 -6.91 8.15 -21.89
C LEU A 223 -6.25 8.21 -23.28
N LYS A 224 -5.16 7.44 -23.52
CA LYS A 224 -4.43 7.50 -24.80
C LYS A 224 -5.25 7.05 -25.99
N ALA A 225 -6.00 5.96 -25.86
CA ALA A 225 -6.84 5.47 -26.94
C ALA A 225 -8.20 6.18 -26.90
N PRO A 226 -8.75 6.57 -28.06
CA PRO A 226 -9.98 7.34 -28.14
C PRO A 226 -11.21 6.59 -27.58
N ASP A 227 -11.13 5.27 -27.49
CA ASP A 227 -12.14 4.37 -26.96
C ASP A 227 -11.96 4.04 -25.47
N THR A 228 -10.91 4.56 -24.82
CA THR A 228 -10.66 4.28 -23.40
C THR A 228 -11.61 5.05 -22.49
N MET A 229 -12.10 4.34 -21.47
CA MET A 229 -12.89 4.90 -20.37
C MET A 229 -12.17 4.64 -19.05
N VAL A 230 -12.11 5.65 -18.19
CA VAL A 230 -11.52 5.53 -16.86
C VAL A 230 -12.62 5.74 -15.83
N PRO A 231 -13.16 4.67 -15.22
CA PRO A 231 -14.07 4.82 -14.09
C PRO A 231 -13.30 5.32 -12.88
N ILE A 232 -13.88 6.28 -12.15
CA ILE A 232 -13.36 6.80 -10.90
C ILE A 232 -14.49 6.93 -9.88
N ASP A 233 -14.13 6.83 -8.61
CA ASP A 233 -14.98 7.27 -7.51
C ASP A 233 -14.42 8.60 -6.99
N CYS A 234 -15.27 9.58 -6.72
CA CYS A 234 -14.88 10.84 -6.11
C CYS A 234 -15.98 11.32 -5.17
N PHE A 235 -15.66 11.53 -3.90
CA PHE A 235 -16.61 11.90 -2.85
C PHE A 235 -17.85 10.97 -2.75
N GLU A 236 -17.63 9.66 -2.82
CA GLU A 236 -18.66 8.60 -2.78
C GLU A 236 -19.58 8.56 -4.02
N GLU A 237 -19.27 9.33 -5.06
CA GLU A 237 -19.99 9.36 -6.33
C GLU A 237 -19.19 8.70 -7.45
N GLN A 238 -19.88 7.94 -8.30
CA GLN A 238 -19.26 7.17 -9.39
C GLN A 238 -19.26 7.99 -10.68
N TRP A 239 -18.08 8.17 -11.26
CA TRP A 239 -17.88 8.92 -12.49
C TRP A 239 -17.11 8.09 -13.52
N VAL A 240 -17.20 8.50 -14.77
CA VAL A 240 -16.43 7.91 -15.86
C VAL A 240 -15.88 9.01 -16.74
N ILE A 241 -14.58 8.92 -16.99
CA ILE A 241 -13.84 9.86 -17.84
C ILE A 241 -13.62 9.21 -19.20
N PHE A 242 -13.85 9.95 -20.27
CA PHE A 242 -13.58 9.53 -21.63
C PHE A 242 -13.29 10.75 -22.52
N ARG A 243 -12.74 10.54 -23.71
CA ARG A 243 -12.50 11.64 -24.66
C ARG A 243 -13.69 11.84 -25.59
N GLY A 244 -14.06 13.10 -25.77
CA GLY A 244 -15.01 13.54 -26.78
C GLY A 244 -14.43 13.47 -28.19
N LYS A 245 -15.27 13.76 -29.19
CA LYS A 245 -14.86 13.76 -30.61
C LYS A 245 -13.78 14.81 -30.91
N ASP A 246 -13.74 15.88 -30.13
CA ASP A 246 -12.74 16.94 -30.19
C ASP A 246 -11.42 16.58 -29.46
N GLY A 247 -11.31 15.37 -28.91
CA GLY A 247 -10.16 14.88 -28.16
C GLY A 247 -10.07 15.39 -26.71
N ARG A 248 -10.97 16.29 -26.29
CA ARG A 248 -10.99 16.81 -24.92
C ARG A 248 -11.64 15.80 -23.98
N PRO A 249 -11.14 15.64 -22.74
CA PRO A 249 -11.77 14.76 -21.78
C PRO A 249 -13.10 15.34 -21.30
N GLY A 250 -14.07 14.47 -21.01
CA GLY A 250 -15.27 14.75 -20.26
C GLY A 250 -15.40 13.81 -19.07
N CYS A 251 -16.09 14.24 -18.03
CA CYS A 251 -16.38 13.44 -16.85
C CYS A 251 -17.89 13.43 -16.63
N VAL A 252 -18.52 12.27 -16.74
CA VAL A 252 -19.98 12.10 -16.59
C VAL A 252 -20.29 11.08 -15.52
N GLN A 253 -21.49 11.17 -14.94
CA GLN A 253 -21.93 10.21 -13.95
C GLN A 253 -21.94 8.80 -14.55
N ASN A 254 -21.38 7.83 -13.85
CA ASN A 254 -21.22 6.45 -14.33
C ASN A 254 -22.52 5.64 -14.24
N THR A 255 -23.67 6.27 -14.46
CA THR A 255 -25.00 5.69 -14.27
C THR A 255 -25.91 6.13 -15.39
N CYS A 256 -26.33 5.19 -16.24
CA CYS A 256 -27.26 5.48 -17.33
C CYS A 256 -28.63 5.95 -16.80
N ALA A 257 -29.16 7.05 -17.34
CA ALA A 257 -30.45 7.62 -16.93
C ALA A 257 -31.66 6.69 -17.16
N HIS A 258 -31.55 5.70 -18.05
CA HIS A 258 -32.66 4.77 -18.34
C HIS A 258 -32.89 3.75 -17.22
N ARG A 259 -31.87 2.96 -16.86
CA ARG A 259 -31.99 1.85 -15.89
C ARG A 259 -30.76 1.71 -14.98
N ALA A 260 -30.08 2.82 -14.72
CA ALA A 260 -28.91 2.88 -13.86
C ALA A 260 -27.78 1.88 -14.20
N CYS A 261 -27.67 1.49 -15.47
CA CYS A 261 -26.60 0.62 -15.93
C CYS A 261 -25.26 1.37 -15.88
N PRO A 262 -24.18 0.77 -15.33
CA PRO A 262 -22.88 1.41 -15.29
C PRO A 262 -22.34 1.67 -16.70
N LEU A 263 -22.02 2.92 -17.00
CA LEU A 263 -21.65 3.33 -18.36
C LEU A 263 -20.24 2.84 -18.75
N HIS A 264 -19.31 2.76 -17.79
CA HIS A 264 -17.95 2.26 -18.01
C HIS A 264 -17.87 0.81 -18.50
N LEU A 265 -18.95 0.02 -18.37
CA LEU A 265 -19.04 -1.33 -18.92
C LEU A 265 -19.39 -1.34 -20.43
N GLY A 266 -19.63 -0.17 -21.01
CA GLY A 266 -19.96 0.01 -22.42
C GLY A 266 -18.74 0.27 -23.31
N SER A 267 -18.87 1.23 -24.21
CA SER A 267 -17.83 1.64 -25.14
C SER A 267 -17.92 3.14 -25.43
N VAL A 268 -16.89 3.72 -26.04
CA VAL A 268 -16.97 5.07 -26.59
C VAL A 268 -17.15 4.98 -28.10
N ASN A 269 -18.21 5.59 -28.61
CA ASN A 269 -18.55 5.63 -30.03
C ASN A 269 -18.53 7.08 -30.54
N GLU A 270 -17.61 7.40 -31.45
CA GLU A 270 -17.43 8.75 -31.99
C GLU A 270 -17.34 9.86 -30.93
N GLY A 271 -16.69 9.57 -29.80
CA GLY A 271 -16.56 10.50 -28.68
C GLY A 271 -17.81 10.65 -27.80
N ARG A 272 -18.73 9.67 -27.84
CA ARG A 272 -19.86 9.54 -26.92
C ARG A 272 -19.78 8.22 -26.16
N ILE A 273 -20.05 8.23 -24.87
CA ILE A 273 -20.12 6.99 -24.08
C ILE A 273 -21.44 6.27 -24.35
N GLN A 274 -21.36 5.02 -24.78
CA GLN A 274 -22.50 4.17 -25.11
C GLN A 274 -22.80 3.22 -23.95
N CYS A 275 -24.03 3.27 -23.43
CA CYS A 275 -24.51 2.33 -22.42
C CYS A 275 -24.60 0.90 -23.02
N PRO A 276 -24.03 -0.12 -22.35
CA PRO A 276 -24.03 -1.49 -22.88
C PRO A 276 -25.42 -2.15 -22.88
N TYR A 277 -26.39 -1.57 -22.17
CA TYR A 277 -27.70 -2.20 -22.02
C TYR A 277 -28.62 -1.98 -23.24
N HIS A 278 -28.92 -0.73 -23.55
CA HIS A 278 -29.83 -0.37 -24.66
C HIS A 278 -29.19 0.58 -25.67
N GLY A 279 -27.86 0.76 -25.60
CA GLY A 279 -27.09 1.55 -26.57
C GLY A 279 -27.34 3.06 -26.50
N TRP A 280 -27.88 3.59 -25.41
CA TRP A 280 -28.00 5.05 -25.24
C TRP A 280 -26.61 5.68 -25.21
N GLU A 281 -26.38 6.69 -26.05
CA GLU A 281 -25.09 7.37 -26.16
C GLU A 281 -25.15 8.77 -25.54
N TYR A 282 -24.15 9.11 -24.73
CA TYR A 282 -24.05 10.41 -24.05
C TYR A 282 -22.76 11.14 -24.46
N SER A 283 -22.86 12.44 -24.69
CA SER A 283 -21.72 13.34 -24.90
C SER A 283 -20.95 13.64 -23.61
N THR A 284 -19.81 14.32 -23.72
CA THR A 284 -18.95 14.69 -22.58
C THR A 284 -19.60 15.67 -21.59
N ASP A 285 -20.63 16.41 -22.01
CA ASP A 285 -21.47 17.26 -21.16
C ASP A 285 -22.68 16.51 -20.57
N GLY A 286 -22.78 15.20 -20.81
CA GLY A 286 -23.83 14.33 -20.26
C GLY A 286 -25.15 14.36 -21.04
N LYS A 287 -25.24 15.06 -22.18
CA LYS A 287 -26.45 15.03 -23.01
C LYS A 287 -26.60 13.68 -23.70
N CYS A 288 -27.78 13.06 -23.60
CA CYS A 288 -28.08 11.90 -24.43
C CYS A 288 -28.26 12.37 -25.87
N GLU A 289 -27.45 11.85 -26.79
CA GLU A 289 -27.49 12.23 -28.21
C GLU A 289 -28.09 11.15 -29.09
N LYS A 290 -28.20 9.91 -28.58
CA LYS A 290 -28.76 8.78 -29.31
C LYS A 290 -29.48 7.81 -28.38
N MET A 291 -30.69 7.45 -28.75
CA MET A 291 -31.50 6.43 -28.07
C MET A 291 -31.97 5.40 -29.10
N PRO A 292 -31.25 4.27 -29.26
CA PRO A 292 -31.71 3.20 -30.12
C PRO A 292 -33.09 2.69 -29.68
N SER A 293 -33.87 2.22 -30.65
CA SER A 293 -35.15 1.53 -30.42
C SER A 293 -36.26 2.37 -29.78
N THR A 294 -36.12 3.69 -29.72
CA THR A 294 -37.16 4.61 -29.24
C THR A 294 -37.06 5.98 -29.91
N LYS A 295 -38.06 6.83 -29.68
CA LYS A 295 -38.00 8.25 -30.04
C LYS A 295 -37.07 8.99 -29.10
N MET A 296 -36.32 9.95 -29.64
CA MET A 296 -35.38 10.75 -28.86
C MET A 296 -36.12 11.60 -27.82
N LEU A 297 -35.67 11.56 -26.57
CA LEU A 297 -36.13 12.41 -25.47
C LEU A 297 -34.99 13.34 -25.04
N ASP A 298 -35.32 14.52 -24.50
CA ASP A 298 -34.30 15.41 -23.93
C ASP A 298 -33.91 14.91 -22.53
N VAL A 299 -32.89 14.06 -22.48
CA VAL A 299 -32.37 13.46 -21.25
C VAL A 299 -30.90 13.82 -21.10
N ARG A 300 -30.51 14.18 -19.87
CA ARG A 300 -29.12 14.44 -19.49
C ARG A 300 -28.76 13.63 -18.25
N ILE A 301 -27.55 13.11 -18.22
CA ILE A 301 -26.89 12.67 -16.99
C ILE A 301 -26.04 13.81 -16.45
N GLN A 302 -25.68 13.74 -15.17
CA GLN A 302 -24.76 14.73 -14.59
C GLN A 302 -23.38 14.64 -15.25
N SER A 303 -22.76 15.80 -15.40
CA SER A 303 -21.39 15.96 -15.87
C SER A 303 -20.66 16.97 -14.99
N LEU A 304 -19.35 16.81 -14.84
CA LEU A 304 -18.50 17.72 -14.08
C LEU A 304 -17.67 18.57 -15.05
N PRO A 305 -17.38 19.85 -14.71
CA PRO A 305 -16.32 20.59 -15.37
C PRO A 305 -15.04 19.78 -15.40
N CYS A 306 -14.49 19.56 -16.59
CA CYS A 306 -13.38 18.65 -16.83
C CYS A 306 -12.43 19.26 -17.87
N PHE A 307 -11.13 19.19 -17.62
CA PHE A 307 -10.12 19.61 -18.58
C PHE A 307 -8.81 18.84 -18.41
N GLU A 308 -7.94 18.96 -19.41
CA GLU A 308 -6.60 18.38 -19.40
C GLU A 308 -5.54 19.47 -19.31
N GLN A 309 -4.61 19.34 -18.37
CA GLN A 309 -3.46 20.24 -18.25
C GLN A 309 -2.30 19.53 -17.56
N GLU A 310 -1.08 19.76 -18.06
CA GLU A 310 0.18 19.25 -17.46
C GLU A 310 0.21 17.71 -17.27
N GLY A 311 -0.38 17.00 -18.23
CA GLY A 311 -0.45 15.53 -18.24
C GLY A 311 -1.43 14.95 -17.23
N MET A 312 -2.32 15.78 -16.67
CA MET A 312 -3.37 15.37 -15.73
C MET A 312 -4.74 15.73 -16.27
N VAL A 313 -5.73 14.91 -15.94
CA VAL A 313 -7.16 15.23 -16.11
C VAL A 313 -7.68 15.77 -14.79
N TRP A 314 -8.28 16.96 -14.86
CA TRP A 314 -8.81 17.69 -13.72
C TRP A 314 -10.33 17.72 -13.76
N ILE A 315 -10.96 17.56 -12.59
CA ILE A 315 -12.40 17.75 -12.41
C ILE A 315 -12.71 18.74 -11.29
N TRP A 316 -13.88 19.35 -11.37
CA TRP A 316 -14.46 20.15 -10.29
C TRP A 316 -15.75 19.48 -9.79
N PRO A 317 -15.71 18.76 -8.66
CA PRO A 317 -16.88 18.05 -8.11
C PRO A 317 -17.79 18.94 -7.25
N GLY A 318 -17.43 20.21 -7.05
CA GLY A 318 -18.16 21.17 -6.24
C GLY A 318 -19.33 21.81 -6.97
N ASP A 319 -20.28 22.35 -6.20
CA ASP A 319 -21.45 23.07 -6.73
C ASP A 319 -21.15 24.54 -7.05
N ASP A 320 -20.10 25.10 -6.43
CA ASP A 320 -19.68 26.48 -6.68
C ASP A 320 -19.07 26.64 -8.08
N PRO A 321 -19.08 27.86 -8.66
CA PRO A 321 -18.37 28.13 -9.90
C PRO A 321 -16.88 27.74 -9.80
N PRO A 322 -16.34 26.99 -10.77
CA PRO A 322 -14.95 26.57 -10.74
C PRO A 322 -13.98 27.75 -10.70
N LYS A 323 -12.96 27.64 -9.84
CA LYS A 323 -11.89 28.65 -9.76
C LYS A 323 -11.09 28.69 -11.07
N ALA A 324 -10.66 29.88 -11.48
CA ALA A 324 -9.92 30.04 -12.74
C ALA A 324 -8.48 29.48 -12.69
N THR A 325 -7.90 29.34 -11.51
CA THR A 325 -6.49 28.98 -11.32
C THR A 325 -6.33 27.60 -10.71
N ILE A 326 -5.37 26.84 -11.22
CA ILE A 326 -4.89 25.58 -10.63
C ILE A 326 -3.40 25.68 -10.28
N PRO A 327 -2.93 24.94 -9.26
CA PRO A 327 -1.49 24.80 -9.03
C PRO A 327 -0.85 24.03 -10.19
N SER A 328 0.36 24.43 -10.58
CA SER A 328 1.16 23.64 -11.51
C SER A 328 1.60 22.33 -10.82
N LEU A 329 1.55 21.21 -11.53
CA LEU A 329 2.02 19.89 -11.14
C LEU A 329 3.11 19.35 -12.09
N LEU A 330 3.68 20.24 -12.92
CA LEU A 330 4.87 19.89 -13.69
C LEU A 330 6.04 19.61 -12.74
N PRO A 331 6.87 18.61 -13.08
CA PRO A 331 8.11 18.42 -12.37
C PRO A 331 9.02 19.66 -12.59
N PRO A 332 9.96 19.93 -11.67
CA PRO A 332 10.89 21.04 -11.83
C PRO A 332 11.69 20.96 -13.14
N SER A 333 12.18 22.10 -13.62
CA SER A 333 13.01 22.14 -14.83
C SER A 333 14.23 21.22 -14.70
N GLY A 334 14.49 20.43 -15.74
CA GLY A 334 15.58 19.43 -15.77
C GLY A 334 15.17 18.03 -15.35
N PHE A 335 13.98 17.85 -14.76
CA PHE A 335 13.45 16.53 -14.41
C PHE A 335 12.72 15.88 -15.60
N THR A 336 12.85 14.56 -15.70
CA THR A 336 12.14 13.72 -16.67
C THR A 336 11.20 12.79 -15.93
N VAL A 337 9.95 12.67 -16.39
CA VAL A 337 8.98 11.70 -15.84
C VAL A 337 9.40 10.27 -16.23
N HIS A 338 9.51 9.40 -15.24
CA HIS A 338 9.91 7.99 -15.40
C HIS A 338 8.77 7.00 -15.14
N ALA A 339 7.82 7.36 -14.28
CA ALA A 339 6.67 6.53 -13.97
C ALA A 339 5.44 7.38 -13.59
N GLU A 340 4.28 6.90 -14.01
CA GLU A 340 2.95 7.40 -13.62
C GLU A 340 2.13 6.15 -13.24
N ILE A 341 1.66 6.09 -12.00
CA ILE A 341 1.07 4.90 -11.40
C ILE A 341 -0.21 5.32 -10.68
N VAL A 342 -1.26 4.53 -10.86
CA VAL A 342 -2.55 4.75 -10.20
C VAL A 342 -2.90 3.53 -9.35
N MET A 343 -3.30 3.77 -8.10
CA MET A 343 -3.66 2.73 -7.13
C MET A 343 -4.95 3.11 -6.39
N GLU A 344 -5.77 2.10 -6.09
CA GLU A 344 -6.95 2.25 -5.22
C GLU A 344 -6.65 1.66 -3.85
N LEU A 345 -6.73 2.47 -2.80
CA LEU A 345 -6.29 2.12 -1.47
C LEU A 345 -7.46 2.15 -0.49
N PRO A 346 -7.63 1.13 0.38
CA PRO A 346 -8.74 1.02 1.33
C PRO A 346 -8.52 1.86 2.60
N VAL A 347 -8.10 3.11 2.43
CA VAL A 347 -7.87 4.07 3.52
C VAL A 347 -8.47 5.42 3.16
N GLU A 348 -8.86 6.19 4.16
CA GLU A 348 -9.28 7.59 4.01
C GLU A 348 -8.09 8.46 3.56
N HIS A 349 -8.38 9.42 2.68
CA HIS A 349 -7.35 10.19 2.00
C HIS A 349 -6.48 11.03 2.94
N GLY A 350 -7.06 11.54 4.03
CA GLY A 350 -6.36 12.28 5.06
C GLY A 350 -5.34 11.45 5.84
N LEU A 351 -5.63 10.18 6.13
CA LEU A 351 -4.64 9.28 6.74
C LEU A 351 -3.42 9.08 5.83
N LEU A 352 -3.66 8.86 4.53
CA LEU A 352 -2.58 8.70 3.56
C LEU A 352 -1.79 9.99 3.37
N LEU A 353 -2.46 11.14 3.27
CA LEU A 353 -1.79 12.46 3.21
C LEU A 353 -0.90 12.68 4.43
N ASP A 354 -1.42 12.41 5.63
CA ASP A 354 -0.68 12.62 6.88
C ASP A 354 0.54 11.70 6.96
N ASN A 355 0.43 10.44 6.53
CA ASN A 355 1.56 9.51 6.42
C ASN A 355 2.60 9.97 5.39
N LEU A 356 2.19 10.44 4.21
CA LEU A 356 3.12 10.95 3.18
C LEU A 356 3.81 12.26 3.59
N LEU A 357 3.17 13.05 4.46
CA LEU A 357 3.71 14.28 5.02
C LEU A 357 4.55 14.04 6.28
N ASP A 358 4.69 12.79 6.75
CA ASP A 358 5.61 12.38 7.80
C ASP A 358 6.79 11.61 7.19
N LEU A 359 8.00 11.92 7.65
CA LEU A 359 9.21 11.20 7.26
C LEU A 359 9.91 10.58 8.48
N ALA A 360 9.42 10.87 9.69
CA ALA A 360 9.97 10.30 10.92
C ALA A 360 9.74 8.78 10.99
N HIS A 361 8.71 8.24 10.33
CA HIS A 361 8.45 6.81 10.26
C HIS A 361 9.41 6.04 9.35
N ALA A 362 10.08 6.72 8.40
CA ALA A 362 10.82 6.04 7.34
C ALA A 362 11.89 5.04 7.82
N PRO A 363 12.74 5.34 8.83
CA PRO A 363 13.73 4.38 9.33
C PRO A 363 13.13 3.13 9.99
N PHE A 364 11.85 3.18 10.40
CA PHE A 364 11.16 2.07 11.06
C PHE A 364 10.34 1.24 10.07
N THR A 365 9.68 1.91 9.13
CA THR A 365 8.77 1.28 8.18
C THR A 365 9.46 0.78 6.92
N HIS A 366 10.44 1.52 6.41
CA HIS A 366 11.11 1.26 5.13
C HIS A 366 12.48 0.60 5.26
N THR A 367 12.60 -0.31 6.23
CA THR A 367 13.85 -1.03 6.54
C THR A 367 14.28 -1.99 5.43
N SER A 368 13.35 -2.43 4.57
CA SER A 368 13.58 -3.32 3.42
C SER A 368 13.64 -2.61 2.06
N THR A 369 13.42 -1.29 2.02
CA THR A 369 13.39 -0.48 0.80
C THR A 369 14.40 0.67 0.86
N PHE A 370 13.94 1.92 0.85
CA PHE A 370 14.82 3.09 0.66
C PHE A 370 15.52 3.54 1.95
N ALA A 371 14.95 3.24 3.12
CA ALA A 371 15.53 3.57 4.42
C ALA A 371 16.40 2.45 5.00
N LYS A 372 16.72 1.42 4.20
CA LYS A 372 17.58 0.31 4.62
C LYS A 372 18.95 0.83 5.10
N GLY A 373 19.26 0.60 6.37
CA GLY A 373 20.51 1.03 7.00
C GLY A 373 20.56 2.50 7.43
N TRP A 374 19.43 3.22 7.38
CA TRP A 374 19.35 4.57 7.96
C TRP A 374 19.45 4.48 9.48
N SER A 375 20.34 5.29 10.09
CA SER A 375 20.37 5.45 11.53
C SER A 375 19.14 6.22 12.00
N VAL A 376 18.51 5.78 13.09
CA VAL A 376 17.44 6.54 13.74
C VAL A 376 18.05 7.81 14.36
N PRO A 377 17.69 9.02 13.90
CA PRO A 377 18.23 10.25 14.46
C PRO A 377 17.65 10.50 15.87
N SER A 378 18.45 11.11 16.75
CA SER A 378 17.99 11.48 18.10
C SER A 378 16.89 12.53 18.09
N LEU A 379 16.81 13.33 17.03
CA LEU A 379 15.79 14.35 16.83
C LEU A 379 15.54 14.58 15.35
N VAL A 380 14.28 14.56 14.95
CA VAL A 380 13.83 14.95 13.61
C VAL A 380 13.14 16.31 13.70
N LYS A 381 13.51 17.24 12.82
CA LYS A 381 12.84 18.54 12.73
C LYS A 381 12.29 18.72 11.32
N PHE A 382 11.02 19.07 11.24
CA PHE A 382 10.48 19.72 10.06
C PHE A 382 10.69 21.24 10.18
N LEU A 383 11.44 21.78 9.22
CA LEU A 383 11.83 23.18 9.16
C LEU A 383 11.07 23.84 8.01
N THR A 384 10.25 24.83 8.36
CA THR A 384 9.30 25.44 7.44
C THR A 384 9.15 26.94 7.72
N PRO A 385 8.98 27.78 6.69
CA PRO A 385 8.57 29.16 6.87
C PRO A 385 7.26 29.29 7.65
N ALA A 386 7.05 30.41 8.34
CA ALA A 386 5.85 30.67 9.13
C ALA A 386 4.56 30.65 8.28
N SER A 387 4.65 31.05 7.01
CA SER A 387 3.53 31.22 6.07
C SER A 387 3.29 30.04 5.11
N GLY A 388 4.17 29.02 5.08
CA GLY A 388 4.17 28.03 3.99
C GLY A 388 3.43 26.71 4.27
N LEU A 389 3.13 25.96 3.22
CA LEU A 389 2.79 24.52 3.30
C LEU A 389 3.97 23.64 2.86
N GLN A 390 5.18 24.22 2.82
CA GLN A 390 6.40 23.57 2.39
C GLN A 390 7.47 23.62 3.47
N GLY A 391 8.40 22.67 3.46
CA GLY A 391 9.54 22.67 4.34
C GLY A 391 10.51 21.56 4.00
N TYR A 392 11.55 21.42 4.81
CA TYR A 392 12.53 20.38 4.66
C TYR A 392 12.72 19.64 5.98
N TRP A 393 13.15 18.39 5.86
CA TRP A 393 13.46 17.53 6.98
C TRP A 393 14.92 17.68 7.40
N ASP A 394 15.19 17.70 8.70
CA ASP A 394 16.55 17.64 9.25
C ASP A 394 16.64 16.38 10.11
N PRO A 395 17.56 15.43 9.81
CA PRO A 395 18.71 15.53 8.89
C PRO A 395 18.49 14.97 7.46
N TYR A 396 17.26 14.65 7.06
CA TYR A 396 17.01 14.01 5.76
C TYR A 396 17.00 15.04 4.62
N PRO A 397 17.74 14.86 3.51
CA PRO A 397 17.75 15.81 2.39
C PRO A 397 16.48 15.69 1.55
N ILE A 398 15.34 15.99 2.16
CA ILE A 398 14.00 15.83 1.59
C ILE A 398 13.22 17.12 1.83
N ASP A 399 12.83 17.75 0.72
CA ASP A 399 11.89 18.86 0.70
C ASP A 399 10.49 18.29 0.47
N MET A 400 9.50 18.77 1.21
CA MET A 400 8.09 18.38 1.08
C MET A 400 7.17 19.59 1.06
N GLU A 401 6.12 19.50 0.27
CA GLU A 401 5.08 20.51 0.14
C GLU A 401 3.70 19.86 0.07
N PHE A 402 2.77 20.33 0.88
CA PHE A 402 1.35 20.06 0.71
C PHE A 402 0.73 21.12 -0.20
N ARG A 403 0.09 20.71 -1.29
CA ARG A 403 -0.72 21.57 -2.16
C ARG A 403 -2.19 21.20 -2.02
N PRO A 404 -3.04 22.14 -1.58
CA PRO A 404 -4.48 21.92 -1.50
C PRO A 404 -5.10 21.52 -2.85
N PRO A 405 -6.09 20.60 -2.86
CA PRO A 405 -6.71 20.01 -1.67
C PRO A 405 -6.09 18.68 -1.21
N CYS A 406 -5.35 17.98 -2.08
CA CYS A 406 -4.95 16.59 -1.81
C CYS A 406 -3.61 16.18 -2.45
N MET A 407 -2.70 17.13 -2.70
CA MET A 407 -1.44 16.87 -3.39
C MET A 407 -0.26 17.00 -2.43
N VAL A 408 0.69 16.07 -2.52
CA VAL A 408 1.97 16.10 -1.82
C VAL A 408 3.08 16.04 -2.83
N LEU A 409 3.94 17.05 -2.85
CA LEU A 409 5.15 17.07 -3.64
C LEU A 409 6.33 16.83 -2.72
N SER A 410 7.24 15.95 -3.12
CA SER A 410 8.51 15.74 -2.43
C SER A 410 9.68 15.77 -3.41
N THR A 411 10.80 16.33 -2.97
CA THR A 411 12.07 16.26 -3.69
C THR A 411 13.12 15.69 -2.76
N ILE A 412 13.64 14.53 -3.12
CA ILE A 412 14.58 13.75 -2.34
C ILE A 412 15.96 13.85 -3.00
N GLY A 413 16.94 14.35 -2.26
CA GLY A 413 18.34 14.28 -2.65
C GLY A 413 18.88 12.86 -2.47
N ILE A 414 19.32 12.24 -3.57
CA ILE A 414 19.89 10.89 -3.54
C ILE A 414 21.40 11.03 -3.30
N SER A 415 21.86 10.66 -2.09
CA SER A 415 23.26 10.38 -1.81
C SER A 415 23.52 8.87 -1.87
N LYS A 416 24.79 8.44 -1.97
CA LYS A 416 25.17 7.01 -2.10
C LYS A 416 24.41 6.11 -1.10
N PRO A 417 23.96 4.91 -1.51
CA PRO A 417 23.21 3.99 -0.64
C PRO A 417 23.90 3.76 0.71
N GLY A 418 23.14 3.89 1.81
CA GLY A 418 23.62 3.62 3.17
C GLY A 418 24.33 4.77 3.88
N LYS A 419 24.47 5.96 3.27
CA LYS A 419 24.90 7.17 3.98
C LYS A 419 24.08 8.38 3.54
N LEU A 420 23.39 9.02 4.49
CA LEU A 420 22.83 10.36 4.32
C LEU A 420 24.01 11.35 4.23
N GLN A 421 24.51 11.61 3.01
CA GLN A 421 25.56 12.60 2.76
C GLN A 421 24.93 13.82 2.09
N GLY A 422 24.59 14.80 2.92
CA GLY A 422 24.03 16.08 2.52
C GLY A 422 23.22 16.65 3.67
N LYS A 423 23.48 17.90 4.09
CA LYS A 423 22.68 18.55 5.14
C LYS A 423 21.37 19.14 4.59
N SER A 424 21.24 19.22 3.28
CA SER A 424 20.06 19.79 2.60
C SER A 424 19.92 19.22 1.19
N THR A 425 18.69 19.10 0.71
CA THR A 425 18.31 18.66 -0.65
C THR A 425 19.18 19.33 -1.73
N ARG A 426 19.36 20.66 -1.66
CA ARG A 426 20.15 21.45 -2.63
C ARG A 426 21.64 21.08 -2.74
N GLN A 427 22.19 20.37 -1.77
CA GLN A 427 23.61 19.95 -1.78
C GLN A 427 23.80 18.59 -2.45
N CYS A 428 22.71 17.90 -2.78
CA CYS A 428 22.75 16.63 -3.49
C CYS A 428 22.97 16.85 -4.99
N SER A 429 23.68 15.93 -5.63
CA SER A 429 23.99 16.00 -7.06
C SER A 429 22.88 15.43 -7.95
N THR A 430 22.01 14.62 -7.37
CA THR A 430 20.96 13.87 -8.07
C THR A 430 19.71 13.84 -7.20
N HIS A 431 18.56 13.98 -7.83
CA HIS A 431 17.30 14.14 -7.14
C HIS A 431 16.20 13.25 -7.73
N LEU A 432 15.35 12.78 -6.84
CA LEU A 432 14.07 12.16 -7.15
C LEU A 432 12.97 13.14 -6.75
N HIS A 433 12.15 13.54 -7.72
CA HIS A 433 10.95 14.33 -7.50
C HIS A 433 9.72 13.44 -7.59
N GLN A 434 8.84 13.53 -6.60
CA GLN A 434 7.62 12.73 -6.54
C GLN A 434 6.42 13.64 -6.35
N LEU A 435 5.34 13.29 -7.04
CA LEU A 435 4.01 13.85 -6.85
C LEU A 435 3.07 12.72 -6.43
N HIS A 436 2.40 12.91 -5.30
CA HIS A 436 1.34 12.04 -4.82
C HIS A 436 0.03 12.85 -4.78
N VAL A 437 -1.02 12.34 -5.43
CA VAL A 437 -2.38 12.88 -5.35
C VAL A 437 -3.23 11.86 -4.61
N CYS A 438 -3.71 12.21 -3.42
CA CYS A 438 -4.57 11.36 -2.60
C CYS A 438 -6.03 11.76 -2.81
N LEU A 439 -6.63 11.34 -3.92
CA LEU A 439 -8.00 11.70 -4.26
C LEU A 439 -9.00 11.06 -3.28
N PRO A 440 -9.89 11.83 -2.63
CA PRO A 440 -10.97 11.27 -1.81
C PRO A 440 -11.99 10.51 -2.68
N SER A 441 -11.84 9.19 -2.78
CA SER A 441 -12.79 8.33 -3.51
C SER A 441 -14.04 8.08 -2.70
N SER A 442 -13.88 7.61 -1.47
CA SER A 442 -14.95 7.44 -0.48
C SER A 442 -14.43 7.72 0.91
N ARG A 443 -15.28 7.56 1.93
CA ARG A 443 -14.90 7.67 3.35
C ARG A 443 -13.78 6.71 3.77
N ASN A 444 -13.59 5.59 3.08
CA ASN A 444 -12.62 4.55 3.41
C ASN A 444 -11.80 4.11 2.19
N LYS A 445 -11.81 4.91 1.13
CA LYS A 445 -11.05 4.63 -0.08
C LYS A 445 -10.44 5.90 -0.62
N THR A 446 -9.22 5.74 -1.13
CA THR A 446 -8.45 6.80 -1.74
C THR A 446 -7.86 6.29 -3.05
N ARG A 447 -8.05 7.06 -4.11
CA ARG A 447 -7.35 6.84 -5.38
C ARG A 447 -6.05 7.63 -5.33
N LEU A 448 -4.92 6.92 -5.34
CA LEU A 448 -3.59 7.50 -5.32
C LEU A 448 -3.05 7.60 -6.75
N LEU A 449 -2.77 8.82 -7.22
CA LEU A 449 -1.95 9.04 -8.42
C LEU A 449 -0.52 9.36 -7.98
N TYR A 450 0.43 8.57 -8.46
CA TYR A 450 1.85 8.73 -8.16
C TYR A 450 2.63 8.99 -9.44
N ARG A 451 3.36 10.12 -9.49
CA ARG A 451 4.28 10.47 -10.58
C ARG A 451 5.69 10.57 -10.05
N MET A 452 6.59 9.83 -10.67
CA MET A 452 8.01 9.79 -10.35
C MET A 452 8.83 10.48 -11.44
N SER A 453 9.67 11.44 -11.07
CA SER A 453 10.55 12.15 -12.00
C SER A 453 11.99 12.22 -11.48
N LEU A 454 12.97 12.10 -12.36
CA LEU A 454 14.40 12.14 -12.02
C LEU A 454 15.10 13.23 -12.82
N ASP A 455 16.05 13.93 -12.21
CA ASP A 455 16.95 14.87 -12.90
C ASP A 455 18.19 14.19 -13.49
N PHE A 456 18.32 12.88 -13.29
CA PHE A 456 19.41 12.05 -13.78
C PHE A 456 18.87 10.84 -14.56
N ALA A 457 19.76 10.22 -15.33
CA ALA A 457 19.47 9.00 -16.10
C ALA A 457 18.17 9.05 -16.95
N PRO A 458 17.91 10.11 -17.74
CA PRO A 458 16.68 10.24 -18.54
C PRO A 458 16.52 9.11 -19.56
N TRP A 459 17.62 8.45 -19.93
CA TRP A 459 17.64 7.29 -20.82
C TRP A 459 16.89 6.07 -20.25
N LEU A 460 16.73 5.96 -18.91
CA LEU A 460 16.02 4.84 -18.28
C LEU A 460 14.56 4.73 -18.72
N LYS A 461 13.92 5.85 -19.11
CA LYS A 461 12.52 5.82 -19.61
C LYS A 461 12.36 5.04 -20.92
N HIS A 462 13.44 4.88 -21.68
CA HIS A 462 13.45 4.16 -22.95
C HIS A 462 13.83 2.68 -22.79
N VAL A 463 14.22 2.26 -21.58
CA VAL A 463 14.55 0.86 -21.34
C VAL A 463 13.25 0.04 -21.34
N PRO A 464 13.17 -1.02 -22.16
CA PRO A 464 11.99 -1.88 -22.21
C PRO A 464 11.64 -2.42 -20.83
N LEU A 465 10.34 -2.50 -20.51
CA LEU A 465 9.80 -3.03 -19.25
C LEU A 465 10.22 -2.27 -17.98
N MET A 466 10.95 -1.16 -18.09
CA MET A 466 11.38 -0.37 -16.93
C MET A 466 10.18 0.17 -16.12
N HIS A 467 9.06 0.46 -16.80
CA HIS A 467 7.82 0.86 -16.13
C HIS A 467 7.31 -0.21 -15.13
N LEU A 468 7.45 -1.51 -15.44
CA LEU A 468 7.06 -2.59 -14.52
C LEU A 468 7.93 -2.62 -13.27
N LEU A 469 9.23 -2.34 -13.42
CA LEU A 469 10.16 -2.24 -12.30
C LEU A 469 9.78 -1.07 -11.39
N TRP A 470 9.46 0.09 -11.98
CA TRP A 470 9.02 1.26 -11.21
C TRP A 470 7.70 1.01 -10.49
N SER A 471 6.72 0.39 -11.16
CA SER A 471 5.46 -0.02 -10.52
C SER A 471 5.70 -0.96 -9.36
N HIS A 472 6.51 -2.01 -9.54
CA HIS A 472 6.83 -2.94 -8.48
C HIS A 472 7.53 -2.27 -7.29
N PHE A 473 8.47 -1.37 -7.53
CA PHE A 473 9.16 -0.65 -6.45
C PHE A 473 8.22 0.29 -5.70
N ALA A 474 7.40 1.05 -6.42
CA ALA A 474 6.41 1.96 -5.83
C ALA A 474 5.38 1.19 -5.00
N GLU A 475 4.83 0.09 -5.53
CA GLU A 475 3.92 -0.78 -4.80
C GLU A 475 4.57 -1.37 -3.55
N LYS A 476 5.83 -1.80 -3.63
CA LYS A 476 6.55 -2.35 -2.48
C LYS A 476 6.70 -1.31 -1.35
N VAL A 477 7.13 -0.10 -1.68
CA VAL A 477 7.28 1.00 -0.71
C VAL A 477 5.93 1.36 -0.11
N LEU A 478 4.91 1.53 -0.95
CA LEU A 478 3.56 1.88 -0.50
C LEU A 478 2.96 0.80 0.42
N ASN A 479 3.17 -0.48 0.11
CA ASN A 479 2.65 -1.57 0.95
C ASN A 479 3.29 -1.63 2.34
N GLU A 480 4.54 -1.17 2.48
CA GLU A 480 5.19 -1.05 3.79
C GLU A 480 4.50 -0.01 4.68
N ASP A 481 4.01 1.09 4.09
CA ASP A 481 3.21 2.11 4.77
C ASP A 481 1.76 1.66 4.98
N LEU A 482 1.14 1.10 3.95
CA LEU A 482 -0.29 0.79 3.91
C LEU A 482 -0.72 -0.12 5.07
N ARG A 483 0.10 -1.10 5.44
CA ARG A 483 -0.19 -1.96 6.62
C ARG A 483 -0.35 -1.18 7.92
N LEU A 484 0.36 -0.07 8.09
CA LEU A 484 0.28 0.77 9.29
C LEU A 484 -0.94 1.69 9.22
N VAL A 485 -1.17 2.29 8.05
CA VAL A 485 -2.30 3.19 7.80
C VAL A 485 -3.64 2.43 7.87
N LEU A 486 -3.66 1.17 7.45
CA LEU A 486 -4.82 0.28 7.62
C LEU A 486 -5.21 0.09 9.10
N GLY A 487 -4.23 -0.14 9.98
CA GLY A 487 -4.50 -0.22 11.42
C GLY A 487 -5.04 1.11 12.00
N GLN A 488 -4.57 2.25 11.50
CA GLN A 488 -5.15 3.56 11.85
C GLN A 488 -6.58 3.72 11.32
N GLN A 489 -6.85 3.25 10.10
CA GLN A 489 -8.18 3.26 9.49
C GLN A 489 -9.18 2.43 10.30
N GLU A 490 -8.79 1.24 10.75
CA GLU A 490 -9.60 0.40 11.66
C GLU A 490 -9.88 1.13 12.97
N GLY A 491 -8.85 1.68 13.61
CA GLY A 491 -9.01 2.47 14.83
C GLY A 491 -9.96 3.66 14.64
N MET A 492 -9.87 4.37 13.51
CA MET A 492 -10.76 5.49 13.19
C MET A 492 -12.21 5.04 12.97
N ILE A 493 -12.44 3.86 12.37
CA ILE A 493 -13.78 3.25 12.24
C ILE A 493 -14.36 2.92 13.62
N ASP A 494 -13.53 2.43 14.53
CA ASP A 494 -13.89 2.13 15.93
C ASP A 494 -14.04 3.40 16.80
N GLY A 495 -13.88 4.59 16.21
CA GLY A 495 -14.06 5.87 16.89
C GLY A 495 -12.81 6.39 17.61
N ALA A 496 -11.64 5.79 17.40
CA ALA A 496 -10.38 6.30 17.93
C ALA A 496 -10.00 7.63 17.27
N ASN A 497 -9.49 8.55 18.09
CA ASN A 497 -8.88 9.80 17.61
C ASN A 497 -7.39 9.54 17.31
N VAL A 498 -7.10 9.14 16.08
CA VAL A 498 -5.75 8.77 15.61
C VAL A 498 -4.75 9.93 15.60
N TRP A 499 -5.21 11.18 15.59
CA TRP A 499 -4.39 12.39 15.48
C TRP A 499 -4.24 13.20 16.79
N ASN A 500 -4.65 12.64 17.92
CA ASN A 500 -4.85 13.35 19.18
C ASN A 500 -3.58 13.97 19.80
N TRP A 501 -2.39 13.40 19.51
CA TRP A 501 -1.15 13.75 20.22
C TRP A 501 0.00 14.16 19.30
N PRO A 502 -0.11 15.32 18.63
CA PRO A 502 0.95 15.77 17.74
C PRO A 502 2.25 16.11 18.49
N VAL A 503 3.38 15.82 17.86
CA VAL A 503 4.73 16.12 18.28
C VAL A 503 5.45 17.04 17.27
N SER A 504 6.73 17.32 17.50
CA SER A 504 7.45 18.39 16.78
C SER A 504 7.71 18.12 15.29
N TYR A 505 7.72 16.86 14.88
CA TYR A 505 7.89 16.48 13.48
C TYR A 505 6.55 16.47 12.70
N ASP A 506 5.41 16.35 13.38
CA ASP A 506 4.06 16.35 12.75
C ASP A 506 3.63 17.72 12.21
N LYS A 507 4.51 18.73 12.17
CA LYS A 507 4.13 20.12 11.82
C LYS A 507 3.39 20.21 10.50
N LEU A 508 3.83 19.46 9.48
CA LEU A 508 3.22 19.52 8.16
C LEU A 508 1.84 18.85 8.15
N GLY A 509 1.72 17.67 8.77
CA GLY A 509 0.44 17.01 9.02
C GLY A 509 -0.54 17.88 9.80
N ILE A 510 -0.09 18.56 10.87
CA ILE A 510 -0.90 19.53 11.63
C ILE A 510 -1.40 20.67 10.74
N ARG A 511 -0.55 21.21 9.84
CA ARG A 511 -0.95 22.29 8.93
C ARG A 511 -2.01 21.83 7.94
N TYR A 512 -1.87 20.62 7.38
CA TYR A 512 -2.91 19.99 6.58
C TYR A 512 -4.22 19.85 7.36
N ARG A 513 -4.17 19.30 8.58
CA ARG A 513 -5.37 19.12 9.43
C ARG A 513 -6.06 20.45 9.75
N LEU A 514 -5.30 21.50 10.06
CA LEU A 514 -5.81 22.85 10.31
C LEU A 514 -6.42 23.48 9.05
N TRP A 515 -5.80 23.27 7.89
CA TRP A 515 -6.32 23.71 6.61
C TRP A 515 -7.65 23.02 6.30
N ARG A 516 -7.72 21.69 6.42
CA ARG A 516 -8.94 20.90 6.18
C ARG A 516 -10.08 21.33 7.11
N ASP A 517 -9.79 21.46 8.40
CA ASP A 517 -10.74 21.93 9.41
C ASP A 517 -11.23 23.37 9.14
N ALA A 518 -10.40 24.24 8.55
CA ALA A 518 -10.84 25.56 8.11
C ALA A 518 -11.76 25.51 6.88
N VAL A 519 -11.46 24.64 5.90
CA VAL A 519 -12.32 24.41 4.72
C VAL A 519 -13.68 23.85 5.16
N GLU A 520 -13.68 22.82 6.00
CA GLU A 520 -14.92 22.18 6.47
C GLU A 520 -15.80 23.11 7.31
N ARG A 521 -15.24 24.16 7.92
CA ARG A 521 -16.01 25.20 8.62
C ARG A 521 -16.55 26.31 7.71
N GLY A 522 -16.28 26.28 6.40
CA GLY A 522 -16.74 27.30 5.47
C GLY A 522 -16.01 28.64 5.63
N ALA A 523 -14.70 28.63 5.89
CA ALA A 523 -13.93 29.87 5.97
C ALA A 523 -13.76 30.50 4.58
N ASP A 524 -14.61 31.49 4.25
CA ASP A 524 -14.81 31.98 2.88
C ASP A 524 -13.69 32.82 2.25
N ASP A 525 -12.70 33.37 2.98
CA ASP A 525 -11.71 34.27 2.34
C ASP A 525 -10.27 34.18 2.87
N ARG A 526 -10.01 33.40 3.92
CA ARG A 526 -8.66 33.27 4.51
C ARG A 526 -8.40 31.85 4.98
N LEU A 527 -8.31 30.92 4.03
CA LEU A 527 -7.73 29.62 4.32
C LEU A 527 -6.32 29.81 4.87
N PRO A 528 -5.96 29.12 5.96
CA PRO A 528 -4.63 29.23 6.53
C PRO A 528 -3.60 28.79 5.49
N PHE A 529 -2.47 29.49 5.43
CA PHE A 529 -1.37 29.22 4.51
C PHE A 529 -1.69 29.42 3.01
N SER A 530 -2.73 30.21 2.69
CA SER A 530 -2.95 30.71 1.32
C SER A 530 -1.83 31.67 0.91
N SER A 531 -1.44 31.63 -0.36
CA SER A 531 -0.34 32.43 -0.94
C SER A 531 -0.49 33.95 -0.70
N THR A 532 -1.70 34.45 -0.47
CA THR A 532 -1.98 35.85 -0.12
C THR A 532 -1.45 36.28 1.25
N GLN A 533 -1.02 35.37 2.14
CA GLN A 533 -0.36 35.73 3.40
C GLN A 533 1.15 35.96 3.26
N ALA A 534 1.76 35.64 2.12
CA ALA A 534 3.20 35.81 1.92
C ALA A 534 3.61 37.24 1.48
N GLU A 535 2.67 38.05 0.97
CA GLU A 535 2.96 39.39 0.42
C GLU A 535 2.73 40.56 1.40
N SER A 536 2.18 40.31 2.60
CA SER A 536 1.89 41.39 3.57
C SER A 536 2.91 41.55 4.70
N LEU A 537 4.06 40.86 4.60
CA LEU A 537 5.16 40.93 5.55
C LEU A 537 6.53 41.16 4.88
N SER A 538 6.55 41.76 3.68
CA SER A 538 7.76 42.31 3.08
C SER A 538 8.08 43.70 3.62
#